data_AF-A0A915CWM1-F1
#
_entry.id   AF-A0A915CWM1-F1
#
_cell.length_a   1.000
_cell.length_b   1.000
_cell.length_c   1.000
_cell.angle_alpha   90.00
_cell.angle_beta   90.00
_cell.angle_gamma   90.00
#
_symmetry.space_group_name_H-M   'P 1'
#
loop_
_entity.id
_entity.type
_entity.pdbx_description
1 polymer ?
#
loop_
_entity_poly.entity_id
_entity_poly.type
_entity_poly.pdbx_seq_one_letter_code
_entity_poly.pdbx_strand_id
1 'polypeptide(L)'
;MKPLVYKVNAGVSFILGVLLNLIFIWLILKKSAKEMKTYKKVLLQTAVFDMILVSVNSAVIPVIYVESGVTIILQYGFFSYPDNSGNMNIYLMSNAISTFSQWALPVQFIHRYLIVCR
;
A
#
# COMPACT_ATOMS: atom_id res chain seq x y z
N MET A 1 -5.53 24.45 -8.80
CA MET A 1 -4.11 24.10 -8.51
C MET A 1 -3.96 22.88 -7.59
N LYS A 2 -4.68 22.81 -6.46
CA LYS A 2 -4.65 21.66 -5.52
C LYS A 2 -4.85 20.25 -6.13
N PRO A 3 -5.82 19.98 -7.05
CA PRO A 3 -6.04 18.62 -7.58
C PRO A 3 -4.88 18.10 -8.45
N LEU A 4 -4.12 18.99 -9.08
CA LEU A 4 -2.97 18.60 -9.89
C LEU A 4 -1.85 18.02 -9.02
N VAL A 5 -1.60 18.62 -7.85
CA VAL A 5 -0.57 18.18 -6.91
C VAL A 5 -0.83 16.75 -6.43
N TYR A 6 -2.09 16.42 -6.08
CA TYR A 6 -2.44 15.07 -5.63
C TYR A 6 -2.28 14.03 -6.73
N LYS A 7 -2.66 14.36 -7.98
CA LYS A 7 -2.48 13.46 -9.12
C LYS A 7 -1.01 13.22 -9.45
N VAL A 8 -0.19 14.27 -9.43
CA VAL A 8 1.27 14.14 -9.63
C VAL A 8 1.90 13.31 -8.52
N ASN A 9 1.57 13.58 -7.26
CA ASN A 9 2.08 12.82 -6.12
C ASN A 9 1.69 11.34 -6.22
N ALA A 10 0.42 11.04 -6.49
CA ALA A 10 -0.06 9.68 -6.67
C ALA A 10 0.65 8.96 -7.83
N GLY A 11 0.90 9.65 -8.95
CA GLY A 11 1.65 9.11 -10.08
C GLY A 11 3.11 8.79 -9.74
N VAL A 12 3.80 9.71 -9.05
CA VAL A 12 5.18 9.49 -8.61
C VAL A 12 5.26 8.34 -7.60
N SER A 13 4.37 8.32 -6.61
CA SER A 13 4.28 7.21 -5.64
C SER A 13 3.98 5.88 -6.32
N PHE A 14 3.13 5.87 -7.36
CA PHE A 14 2.84 4.67 -8.13
C PHE A 14 4.08 4.12 -8.83
N ILE A 15 4.78 4.97 -9.60
CA ILE A 15 5.97 4.59 -10.34
C ILE A 15 7.06 4.08 -9.39
N LEU A 16 7.37 4.84 -8.33
CA LEU A 16 8.38 4.45 -7.35
C LEU A 16 7.98 3.17 -6.61
N GLY A 17 6.73 3.06 -6.19
CA GLY A 17 6.22 1.89 -5.47
C GLY A 17 6.32 0.61 -6.29
N VAL A 18 5.96 0.66 -7.57
CA VAL A 18 6.10 -0.49 -8.49
C VAL A 18 7.58 -0.83 -8.72
N LEU A 19 8.41 0.16 -9.05
CA LEU A 19 9.84 -0.07 -9.33
C LEU A 19 10.57 -0.66 -8.11
N LEU A 20 10.36 -0.10 -6.92
CA LEU A 20 11.01 -0.57 -5.70
C LEU A 20 10.54 -1.96 -5.32
N ASN A 21 9.25 -2.28 -5.46
CA ASN A 21 8.74 -3.63 -5.19
C ASN A 21 9.26 -4.66 -6.20
N LEU A 22 9.42 -4.31 -7.48
CA LEU A 22 10.06 -5.19 -8.47
C LEU A 22 11.53 -5.46 -8.14
N ILE A 23 12.29 -4.42 -7.76
CA ILE A 23 13.67 -4.56 -7.30
C ILE A 23 13.73 -5.44 -6.05
N PHE A 24 12.78 -5.26 -5.12
CA PHE A 24 12.71 -6.04 -3.90
C PHE A 24 12.42 -7.52 -4.18
N ILE A 25 11.47 -7.84 -5.07
CA ILE A 25 11.21 -9.21 -5.52
C ILE A 25 12.46 -9.80 -6.16
N TRP A 26 13.15 -9.05 -7.03
CA TRP A 26 14.39 -9.51 -7.64
C TRP A 26 15.48 -9.84 -6.61
N LEU A 27 15.65 -8.99 -5.59
CA LEU A 27 16.57 -9.24 -4.47
C LEU A 27 16.17 -10.49 -3.68
N ILE A 28 14.89 -10.65 -3.36
CA ILE A 28 14.35 -11.83 -2.66
C ILE A 28 14.65 -13.10 -3.46
N LEU A 29 14.46 -13.07 -4.78
CA LEU A 29 14.68 -14.25 -5.62
C LEU A 29 16.17 -14.59 -5.75
N LYS A 30 17.03 -13.60 -5.98
CA LYS A 30 18.44 -13.80 -6.36
C LYS A 30 19.42 -13.79 -5.18
N LYS A 31 19.13 -13.05 -4.11
CA LYS A 31 20.07 -12.78 -3.00
C LYS A 31 19.65 -13.39 -1.66
N SER A 32 18.47 -14.00 -1.54
CA SER A 32 18.03 -14.62 -0.28
C SER A 32 18.84 -15.87 0.07
N ALA A 33 19.32 -15.99 1.32
CA ALA A 33 19.95 -17.20 1.82
C ALA A 33 18.97 -18.41 1.82
N LYS A 34 19.50 -19.62 1.57
CA LYS A 34 18.70 -20.87 1.53
C LYS A 34 18.04 -21.22 2.86
N GLU A 35 18.56 -20.71 3.97
CA GLU A 35 18.02 -20.94 5.33
C GLU A 35 16.77 -20.10 5.62
N MET A 36 16.56 -19.01 4.86
CA MET A 36 15.43 -18.10 5.04
C MET A 36 14.19 -18.47 4.22
N LYS A 37 13.97 -19.76 3.90
CA LYS A 37 12.87 -20.19 3.00
C LYS A 37 11.48 -19.71 3.43
N THR A 38 11.16 -19.80 4.73
CA THR A 38 9.86 -19.36 5.26
C THR A 38 9.74 -17.84 5.23
N TYR A 39 10.79 -17.14 5.67
CA TYR A 39 10.84 -15.69 5.66
C TYR A 39 10.75 -15.09 4.25
N LYS A 40 11.37 -15.77 3.26
CA LYS A 40 11.27 -15.43 1.83
C LYS A 40 9.83 -15.37 1.35
N LYS A 41 8.97 -16.30 1.80
CA LYS A 41 7.55 -16.33 1.43
C LYS A 41 6.81 -15.13 2.01
N VAL A 42 7.07 -14.78 3.27
CA VAL A 42 6.46 -13.60 3.93
C VAL A 42 6.87 -12.30 3.23
N LEU A 43 8.15 -12.17 2.87
CA LEU A 43 8.64 -11.00 2.13
C LEU A 43 8.02 -10.90 0.73
N LEU A 44 7.92 -12.03 0.02
CA LEU A 44 7.34 -12.06 -1.32
C LEU A 44 5.83 -11.74 -1.28
N GLN A 45 5.10 -12.27 -0.29
CA GLN A 45 3.72 -11.92 -0.04
C GLN A 45 3.58 -10.41 0.21
N THR A 46 4.42 -9.83 1.07
CA THR A 46 4.40 -8.40 1.38
C THR A 46 4.61 -7.57 0.11
N ALA A 47 5.60 -7.91 -0.72
CA ALA A 47 5.90 -7.19 -1.95
C ALA A 47 4.73 -7.24 -2.96
N VAL A 48 4.05 -8.38 -3.08
CA VAL A 48 2.87 -8.52 -3.94
C VAL A 48 1.71 -7.66 -3.41
N PHE A 49 1.44 -7.69 -2.11
CA PHE A 49 0.40 -6.87 -1.49
C PHE A 49 0.69 -5.38 -1.60
N ASP A 50 1.96 -4.95 -1.51
CA ASP A 50 2.34 -3.55 -1.68
C ASP A 50 2.13 -3.07 -3.13
N MET A 51 2.37 -3.91 -4.14
CA MET A 51 2.03 -3.57 -5.53
C MET A 51 0.52 -3.41 -5.73
N ILE A 52 -0.29 -4.29 -5.13
CA ILE A 52 -1.76 -4.19 -5.17
C ILE A 52 -2.19 -2.88 -4.49
N LEU A 53 -1.65 -2.61 -3.30
CA LEU A 53 -1.96 -1.42 -2.51
C LEU A 53 -1.66 -0.13 -3.29
N VAL A 54 -0.47 -0.03 -3.87
CA VAL A 54 -0.05 1.15 -4.65
C VAL A 54 -0.92 1.34 -5.89
N SER A 55 -1.37 0.24 -6.52
CA SER A 55 -2.29 0.27 -7.66
C SER A 55 -3.71 0.73 -7.26
N VAL A 56 -4.22 0.26 -6.13
CA VAL A 56 -5.53 0.68 -5.61
C VAL A 56 -5.48 2.14 -5.18
N ASN A 57 -4.44 2.56 -4.47
CA ASN A 57 -4.29 3.94 -4.00
C ASN A 57 -4.10 4.94 -5.14
N SER A 58 -3.43 4.56 -6.23
CA SER A 58 -3.35 5.42 -7.42
C SER A 58 -4.67 5.51 -8.18
N ALA A 59 -5.50 4.47 -8.13
CA ALA A 59 -6.84 4.47 -8.73
C ALA A 59 -7.87 5.25 -7.91
N VAL A 60 -7.75 5.26 -6.57
CA VAL A 60 -8.67 5.95 -5.66
C VAL A 60 -8.23 7.40 -5.42
N ILE A 61 -6.94 7.66 -5.19
CA ILE A 61 -6.39 8.97 -4.79
C ILE A 61 -7.21 9.57 -3.63
N PRO A 62 -7.21 8.91 -2.45
CA PRO A 62 -7.92 9.43 -1.29
C PRO A 62 -7.17 10.63 -0.70
N VAL A 63 -7.87 11.73 -0.48
CA VAL A 63 -7.34 12.94 0.16
C VAL A 63 -8.20 13.27 1.36
N ILE A 64 -7.58 13.26 2.54
CA ILE A 64 -8.23 13.53 3.81
C ILE A 64 -7.91 14.97 4.19
N TYR A 65 -8.95 15.78 4.39
CA TYR A 65 -8.85 17.13 4.93
C TYR A 65 -9.50 17.15 6.30
N VAL A 66 -8.84 17.77 7.27
CA VAL A 66 -9.41 18.03 8.58
C VAL A 66 -9.51 19.54 8.74
N GLU A 67 -10.72 20.06 8.75
CA GLU A 67 -10.99 21.48 8.90
C GLU A 67 -12.01 21.68 10.02
N SER A 68 -11.65 22.46 11.04
CA SER A 68 -12.52 22.79 12.18
C SER A 68 -13.16 21.59 12.89
N GLY A 69 -12.42 20.48 13.01
CA GLY A 69 -12.90 19.25 13.67
C GLY A 69 -13.75 18.32 12.79
N VAL A 70 -14.04 18.72 11.55
CA VAL A 70 -14.73 17.87 10.57
C VAL A 70 -13.70 17.25 9.63
N THR A 71 -13.80 15.94 9.44
CA THR A 71 -12.96 15.21 8.47
C THR A 71 -13.73 15.05 7.16
N ILE A 72 -13.18 15.59 6.09
CA ILE A 72 -13.73 15.50 4.73
C ILE A 72 -12.80 14.60 3.92
N ILE A 73 -13.37 13.54 3.33
CA ILE A 73 -12.65 12.60 2.48
C ILE A 73 -13.02 12.90 1.03
N LEU A 74 -12.05 13.38 0.26
CA LEU A 74 -12.21 13.66 -1.16
C LEU A 74 -11.48 12.60 -1.98
N GLN A 75 -12.11 12.14 -3.06
CA GLN A 75 -11.56 11.16 -3.97
C GLN A 75 -11.34 11.81 -5.34
N TYR A 76 -10.10 11.81 -5.84
CA TYR A 76 -9.75 12.43 -7.14
C TYR A 76 -9.33 11.42 -8.21
N GLY A 77 -9.42 10.12 -7.90
CA GLY A 77 -9.03 9.03 -8.77
C GLY A 77 -10.08 8.64 -9.81
N PHE A 78 -9.85 7.53 -10.51
CA PHE A 78 -10.69 7.03 -11.60
C PHE A 78 -12.14 6.76 -11.17
N PHE A 79 -12.34 6.40 -9.89
CA PHE A 79 -13.65 6.10 -9.31
C PHE A 79 -14.33 7.31 -8.65
N SER A 80 -13.99 8.55 -9.05
CA SER A 80 -14.60 9.76 -8.48
C SER A 80 -15.96 10.05 -9.14
N TYR A 81 -17.01 9.34 -8.73
CA TYR A 81 -18.39 9.63 -9.16
C TYR A 81 -19.12 10.57 -8.16
N PRO A 82 -19.81 11.63 -8.62
CA PRO A 82 -20.28 12.69 -7.73
C PRO A 82 -21.36 12.28 -6.71
N ASP A 83 -22.11 11.20 -6.93
CA ASP A 83 -23.13 10.72 -5.98
C ASP A 83 -23.25 9.19 -6.05
N ASN A 84 -22.58 8.46 -5.15
CA ASN A 84 -22.90 7.05 -4.95
C ASN A 84 -22.33 6.46 -3.65
N SER A 85 -23.10 5.57 -3.01
CA SER A 85 -22.61 4.65 -1.97
C SER A 85 -21.43 3.80 -2.46
N GLY A 86 -21.32 3.59 -3.78
CA GLY A 86 -20.20 2.94 -4.45
C GLY A 86 -18.83 3.57 -4.16
N ASN A 87 -18.70 4.90 -4.15
CA ASN A 87 -17.41 5.53 -3.86
C ASN A 87 -16.96 5.29 -2.42
N MET A 88 -17.90 5.37 -1.48
CA MET A 88 -17.63 5.07 -0.08
C MET A 88 -17.18 3.62 0.09
N ASN A 89 -17.84 2.67 -0.58
CA ASN A 89 -17.41 1.27 -0.58
C ASN A 89 -16.01 1.07 -1.16
N ILE A 90 -15.69 1.72 -2.28
CA ILE A 90 -14.35 1.66 -2.91
C ILE A 90 -13.29 2.24 -1.97
N TYR A 91 -13.57 3.38 -1.33
CA TYR A 91 -12.70 3.96 -0.33
C TYR A 91 -12.48 3.00 0.86
N LEU A 92 -13.54 2.45 1.43
CA LEU A 92 -13.46 1.51 2.55
C LEU A 92 -12.65 0.26 2.18
N MET A 93 -12.83 -0.29 0.98
CA MET A 93 -12.02 -1.39 0.46
C MET A 93 -10.53 -0.99 0.34
N SER A 94 -10.23 0.19 -0.21
CA SER A 94 -8.83 0.68 -0.29
C SER A 94 -8.19 0.84 1.09
N ASN A 95 -8.95 1.30 2.07
CA ASN A 95 -8.49 1.46 3.45
C ASN A 95 -8.26 0.11 4.13
N ALA A 96 -9.12 -0.89 3.86
CA ALA A 96 -8.94 -2.25 4.37
C ALA A 96 -7.65 -2.90 3.84
N ILE A 97 -7.37 -2.74 2.53
CA ILE A 97 -6.12 -3.23 1.92
C ILE A 97 -4.90 -2.50 2.52
N SER A 98 -4.99 -1.18 2.71
CA SER A 98 -3.94 -0.38 3.36
C SER A 98 -3.65 -0.88 4.78
N THR A 99 -4.70 -1.11 5.57
CA THR A 99 -4.59 -1.63 6.93
C THR A 99 -3.96 -3.01 6.95
N PHE A 100 -4.36 -3.90 6.03
CA PHE A 100 -3.78 -5.24 5.91
C PHE A 100 -2.27 -5.20 5.61
N SER A 101 -1.82 -4.32 4.70
CA SER A 101 -0.39 -4.14 4.43
C SER A 101 0.37 -3.64 5.67
N GLN A 102 -0.20 -2.72 6.46
CA GLN A 102 0.43 -2.26 7.72
C GLN A 102 0.64 -3.40 8.73
N TRP A 103 -0.27 -4.38 8.80
CA TRP A 103 -0.11 -5.56 9.65
C TRP A 103 0.98 -6.53 9.17
N ALA A 104 1.45 -6.44 7.92
CA ALA A 104 2.57 -7.25 7.46
C ALA A 104 3.89 -6.86 8.15
N LEU A 105 4.06 -5.58 8.53
CA LEU A 105 5.25 -5.08 9.23
C LEU A 105 5.46 -5.75 10.61
N PRO A 106 4.50 -5.73 11.55
CA PRO A 106 4.67 -6.38 12.85
C PRO A 106 4.85 -7.90 12.70
N VAL A 107 4.23 -8.55 11.71
CA VAL A 107 4.47 -9.98 11.43
C VAL A 107 5.95 -10.23 11.09
N GLN A 108 6.56 -9.38 10.28
CA GLN A 108 7.99 -9.48 9.98
C GLN A 108 8.87 -9.24 11.22
N PHE A 109 8.52 -8.27 12.07
CA PHE A 109 9.23 -8.02 13.33
C PHE A 109 9.14 -9.22 14.28
N ILE A 110 7.94 -9.76 14.49
CA ILE A 110 7.71 -10.93 15.34
C ILE A 110 8.50 -12.13 14.81
N HIS A 111 8.46 -12.39 13.49
CA HIS A 111 9.20 -13.48 12.88
C HIS A 111 10.71 -13.34 13.10
N ARG A 112 11.28 -12.13 12.98
CA ARG A 112 12.72 -11.90 13.25
C ARG A 112 13.04 -12.07 14.73
N TYR A 113 12.20 -11.56 15.62
CA TYR A 113 12.38 -11.70 17.06
C TYR A 113 12.41 -13.18 17.47
N LEU A 114 11.48 -13.98 16.96
CA LEU A 114 11.42 -15.41 17.24
C LEU A 114 12.63 -16.20 16.73
N ILE A 115 13.29 -15.77 15.65
CA ILE A 115 14.52 -16.43 15.16
C ILE A 115 15.75 -16.07 15.98
N VAL A 116 15.80 -14.85 16.54
CA VAL A 116 16.97 -14.38 17.30
C VAL A 116 16.89 -14.80 18.76
N CYS A 117 15.70 -14.75 19.36
CA CYS A 117 15.52 -14.97 20.79
C CYS A 117 15.11 -16.41 21.16
N ARG A 118 14.83 -17.26 20.17
CA ARG A 118 14.49 -18.67 20.38
C ARG A 118 15.40 -19.54 19.53
#